data_AF-A0A497JBK5-F1
#
_entry.id   AF-A0A497JBK5-F1
#
_cell.length_a   1.000
_cell.length_b   1.000
_cell.length_c   1.000
_cell.angle_alpha   90.00
_cell.angle_beta   90.00
_cell.angle_gamma   90.00
#
_symmetry.space_group_name_H-M   'P 1'
#
loop_
_entity.id
_entity.type
_entity.pdbx_description
1 polymer ?
#
loop_
_entity_poly.entity_id
_entity_poly.type
_entity_poly.pdbx_seq_one_letter_code
_entity_poly.pdbx_strand_id
1 'polypeptide(L)'
;MHDKDNILGNLVRTVGLIEDSEIFCKYIPEVRTNIAYALPNATSCKEVAAIEGRITVVNNKPKACGYPKFGASSHLARAIIEMIKENPEKRAAINIKGDKEFAKYLKSKIKLVEIDRSKEPKEVSKKENLSTQWKVREALKKEKKLDAIYSFGAVGKEDIIVLFGEDAYSLVKKILLLIEEAENDFQ
;
A
#
# COMPACT_ATOMS: atom_id res chain seq x y z
N MET A 1 10.96 -1.63 22.93
CA MET A 1 12.13 -1.90 22.06
C MET A 1 11.81 -3.07 21.14
N HIS A 2 11.46 -4.23 21.68
CA HIS A 2 11.03 -5.44 20.94
C HIS A 2 10.05 -5.20 19.77
N ASP A 3 8.98 -4.42 19.95
CA ASP A 3 7.99 -4.23 18.86
C ASP A 3 8.56 -3.46 17.66
N LYS A 4 9.44 -2.50 17.90
CA LYS A 4 10.07 -1.73 16.82
C LYS A 4 11.03 -2.60 16.02
N ASP A 5 11.84 -3.39 16.72
CA ASP A 5 12.81 -4.30 16.08
C ASP A 5 12.09 -5.40 15.30
N ASN A 6 10.98 -5.93 15.84
CA ASN A 6 10.12 -6.89 15.15
C ASN A 6 9.53 -6.33 13.86
N ILE A 7 9.04 -5.08 13.90
CA ILE A 7 8.50 -4.38 12.72
C ILE A 7 9.59 -4.16 11.67
N LEU A 8 10.76 -3.68 12.08
CA LEU A 8 11.88 -3.43 11.17
C LEU A 8 12.37 -4.74 10.55
N GLY A 9 12.54 -5.80 11.36
CA GLY A 9 12.92 -7.12 10.89
C GLY A 9 11.88 -7.75 9.96
N ASN A 10 10.59 -7.54 10.22
CA ASN A 10 9.52 -7.95 9.30
C ASN A 10 9.68 -7.23 7.94
N LEU A 11 9.84 -5.91 7.93
CA LEU A 11 10.04 -5.14 6.71
C LEU A 11 11.31 -5.53 5.94
N VAL A 12 12.42 -5.86 6.62
CA VAL A 12 13.63 -6.38 5.96
C VAL A 12 13.32 -7.66 5.18
N ARG A 13 12.62 -8.62 5.82
CA ARG A 13 12.22 -9.87 5.15
C ARG A 13 11.23 -9.60 4.01
N THR A 14 10.30 -8.66 4.20
CA THR A 14 9.33 -8.27 3.18
C THR A 14 10.01 -7.69 1.94
N VAL A 15 11.03 -6.85 2.12
CA VAL A 15 11.83 -6.31 1.01
C VAL A 15 12.52 -7.44 0.26
N GLY A 16 13.09 -8.42 0.96
CA GLY A 16 13.68 -9.60 0.31
C GLY A 16 12.71 -10.30 -0.64
N LEU A 17 11.47 -10.58 -0.18
CA LEU A 17 10.43 -11.17 -1.05
C LEU A 17 10.14 -10.34 -2.29
N ILE A 18 10.13 -9.00 -2.17
CA ILE A 18 9.87 -8.11 -3.30
C ILE A 18 11.07 -8.12 -4.27
N GLU A 19 12.29 -7.97 -3.76
CA GLU A 19 13.51 -7.94 -4.60
C GLU A 19 13.76 -9.26 -5.34
N ASP A 20 13.32 -10.39 -4.77
CA ASP A 20 13.42 -11.71 -5.39
C ASP A 20 12.33 -11.98 -6.46
N SER A 21 11.31 -11.11 -6.56
CA SER A 21 10.18 -11.28 -7.48
C SER A 21 10.29 -10.38 -8.70
N GLU A 22 10.82 -10.92 -9.81
CA GLU A 22 10.96 -10.16 -11.06
C GLU A 22 9.61 -9.71 -11.64
N ILE A 23 8.55 -10.51 -11.47
CA ILE A 23 7.21 -10.17 -11.95
C ILE A 23 6.64 -8.92 -11.27
N PHE A 24 7.06 -8.65 -10.03
CA PHE A 24 6.61 -7.47 -9.28
C PHE A 24 7.04 -6.16 -9.94
N CYS A 25 8.07 -6.15 -10.81
CA CYS A 25 8.47 -4.97 -11.60
C CYS A 25 7.30 -4.35 -12.37
N LYS A 26 6.39 -5.17 -12.92
CA LYS A 26 5.23 -4.69 -13.69
C LYS A 26 4.24 -3.89 -12.83
N TYR A 27 4.27 -4.12 -11.52
CA TYR A 27 3.36 -3.55 -10.53
C TYR A 27 3.99 -2.42 -9.71
N ILE A 28 5.22 -2.01 -10.02
CA ILE A 28 5.83 -0.82 -9.43
C ILE A 28 5.34 0.43 -10.19
N PRO A 29 4.71 1.41 -9.52
CA PRO A 29 4.26 2.65 -10.14
C PRO A 29 5.43 3.60 -10.41
N GLU A 30 5.21 4.63 -11.22
CA GLU A 30 6.17 5.72 -11.46
C GLU A 30 6.54 6.46 -10.17
N VAL A 31 5.55 6.63 -9.28
CA VAL A 31 5.78 7.18 -7.94
C VAL A 31 6.51 6.22 -6.99
N ARG A 32 6.88 5.02 -7.46
CA ARG A 32 7.55 3.94 -6.73
C ARG A 32 6.66 3.27 -5.68
N THR A 33 6.95 2.01 -5.38
CA THR A 33 6.26 1.25 -4.34
C THR A 33 6.89 1.52 -2.99
N ASN A 34 6.08 1.65 -1.95
CA ASN A 34 6.56 1.55 -0.58
C ASN A 34 5.72 0.52 0.18
N ILE A 35 6.32 -0.10 1.18
CA ILE A 35 5.66 -0.99 2.13
C ILE A 35 5.86 -0.40 3.52
N ALA A 36 4.78 -0.28 4.28
CA ALA A 36 4.79 0.31 5.60
C ALA A 36 4.16 -0.62 6.62
N TYR A 37 4.64 -0.57 7.86
CA TYR A 37 4.13 -1.36 8.97
C TYR A 37 4.14 -0.55 10.28
N ALA A 38 2.98 -0.47 10.92
CA ALA A 38 2.73 0.35 12.10
C ALA A 38 2.82 -0.42 13.41
N LEU A 39 3.21 0.28 14.47
CA LEU A 39 2.98 -0.18 15.84
C LEU A 39 1.48 -0.42 16.10
N PRO A 40 1.13 -1.31 17.04
CA PRO A 40 -0.25 -1.44 17.49
C PRO A 40 -0.84 -0.09 17.90
N ASN A 41 -2.06 0.19 17.45
CA ASN A 41 -2.80 1.44 17.76
C ASN A 41 -2.05 2.74 17.41
N ALA A 42 -1.17 2.71 16.40
CA ALA A 42 -0.40 3.90 15.98
C ALA A 42 -1.32 5.10 15.69
N THR A 43 -0.96 6.25 16.25
CA THR A 43 -1.69 7.52 16.09
C THR A 43 -0.87 8.58 15.35
N SER A 44 0.43 8.35 15.21
CA SER A 44 1.37 9.27 14.57
C SER A 44 2.19 8.60 13.47
N CYS A 45 2.57 9.36 12.43
CA CYS A 45 3.43 8.84 11.36
C CYS A 45 4.81 8.37 11.88
N LYS A 46 5.26 8.88 13.03
CA LYS A 46 6.50 8.44 13.68
C LYS A 46 6.42 7.01 14.24
N GLU A 47 5.21 6.47 14.38
CA GLU A 47 4.95 5.12 14.88
C GLU A 47 4.76 4.10 13.74
N VAL A 48 4.99 4.52 12.50
CA VAL A 48 4.93 3.68 11.30
C VAL A 48 6.30 3.61 10.65
N ALA A 49 6.81 2.40 10.45
CA ALA A 49 8.02 2.16 9.69
C ALA A 49 7.71 1.93 8.22
N ALA A 50 8.60 2.37 7.34
CA ALA A 50 8.52 2.13 5.90
C ALA A 50 9.93 2.14 5.28
N ILE A 51 10.05 1.88 3.98
CA ILE A 51 11.34 1.88 3.28
C ILE A 51 11.74 3.32 2.92
N GLU A 52 12.92 3.75 3.39
CA GLU A 52 13.50 5.04 3.01
C GLU A 52 13.83 5.06 1.52
N GLY A 53 13.39 6.10 0.79
CA GLY A 53 13.58 6.21 -0.66
C GLY A 53 12.68 5.31 -1.53
N ARG A 54 11.86 4.44 -0.93
CA ARG A 54 10.91 3.53 -1.62
C ARG A 54 11.62 2.41 -2.41
N ILE A 55 10.83 1.58 -3.10
CA ILE A 55 11.24 0.47 -3.95
C ILE A 55 10.98 0.85 -5.41
N THR A 56 11.99 0.73 -6.26
CA THR A 56 11.94 1.06 -7.70
C THR A 56 12.43 -0.11 -8.54
N VAL A 57 12.49 0.04 -9.86
CA VAL A 57 13.03 -0.97 -10.77
C VAL A 57 14.48 -0.61 -11.13
N VAL A 58 15.40 -1.53 -10.94
CA VAL A 58 16.81 -1.43 -11.35
C VAL A 58 17.18 -2.71 -12.09
N ASN A 59 17.62 -2.59 -13.35
CA ASN A 59 17.98 -3.74 -14.19
C ASN A 59 16.90 -4.84 -14.23
N ASN A 60 15.64 -4.44 -14.46
CA ASN A 60 14.46 -5.33 -14.47
C ASN A 60 14.20 -6.09 -13.15
N LYS A 61 14.72 -5.60 -12.02
CA LYS A 61 14.44 -6.17 -10.69
C LYS A 61 13.94 -5.09 -9.73
N PRO A 62 13.03 -5.42 -8.80
CA PRO A 62 12.69 -4.51 -7.73
C PRO A 62 13.92 -4.27 -6.85
N LYS A 63 14.12 -3.02 -6.44
CA LYS A 63 15.22 -2.62 -5.57
C LYS A 63 14.77 -1.57 -4.56
N ALA A 64 14.97 -1.86 -3.28
CA ALA A 64 14.80 -0.89 -2.21
C ALA A 64 15.95 0.14 -2.24
N CYS A 65 15.62 1.42 -2.18
CA CYS A 65 16.61 2.50 -2.19
C CYS A 65 17.35 2.64 -0.84
N GLY A 66 16.77 2.12 0.24
CA GLY A 66 17.29 2.30 1.60
C GLY A 66 16.68 1.32 2.59
N TYR A 67 17.02 1.49 3.86
CA TYR A 67 16.58 0.60 4.94
C TYR A 67 15.20 0.96 5.48
N PRO A 68 14.50 0.00 6.14
CA PRO A 68 13.31 0.30 6.91
C PRO A 68 13.60 1.29 8.04
N LYS A 69 12.73 2.29 8.20
CA LYS A 69 12.87 3.33 9.22
C LYS A 69 11.51 3.88 9.64
N PHE A 70 11.35 4.14 10.94
CA PHE A 70 10.17 4.79 11.49
C PHE A 70 10.06 6.24 10.99
N GLY A 71 8.86 6.64 10.57
CA GLY A 71 8.60 7.96 9.99
C GLY A 71 9.09 8.14 8.56
N ALA A 72 9.55 7.08 7.87
CA ALA A 72 10.08 7.18 6.51
C ALA A 72 9.01 7.43 5.43
N SER A 73 7.75 7.10 5.69
CA SER A 73 6.63 7.32 4.75
C SER A 73 5.52 8.10 5.40
N SER A 74 5.18 9.25 4.82
CA SER A 74 4.08 10.07 5.32
C SER A 74 2.72 9.67 4.71
N HIS A 75 2.71 9.16 3.48
CA HIS A 75 1.48 8.79 2.76
C HIS A 75 0.89 7.47 3.29
N LEU A 76 1.66 6.38 3.26
CA LEU A 76 1.16 5.09 3.76
C LEU A 76 0.91 5.10 5.26
N ALA A 77 1.71 5.83 6.04
CA ALA A 77 1.46 5.98 7.47
C ALA A 77 0.09 6.60 7.75
N ARG A 78 -0.31 7.66 7.03
CA ARG A 78 -1.64 8.24 7.19
C ARG A 78 -2.76 7.30 6.74
N ALA A 79 -2.52 6.52 5.70
CA ALA A 79 -3.49 5.51 5.26
C ALA A 79 -3.72 4.45 6.35
N ILE A 80 -2.63 3.91 6.92
CA ILE A 80 -2.68 2.92 7.99
C ILE A 80 -3.32 3.49 9.26
N ILE A 81 -2.92 4.69 9.70
CA ILE A 81 -3.48 5.33 10.90
C ILE A 81 -4.99 5.56 10.75
N GLU A 82 -5.46 5.92 9.55
CA GLU A 82 -6.90 6.03 9.30
C GLU A 82 -7.60 4.67 9.29
N MET A 83 -6.95 3.64 8.73
CA MET A 83 -7.47 2.27 8.69
C MET A 83 -7.63 1.65 10.08
N ILE A 84 -6.62 1.80 10.95
CA ILE A 84 -6.58 1.22 12.30
C ILE A 84 -7.78 1.63 13.17
N LYS A 85 -8.39 2.78 12.89
CA LYS A 85 -9.57 3.26 13.63
C LYS A 85 -10.78 2.34 13.49
N GLU A 86 -10.93 1.67 12.35
CA GLU A 86 -12.05 0.76 12.06
C GLU A 86 -11.58 -0.71 11.99
N ASN A 87 -10.35 -0.96 11.54
CA ASN A 87 -9.74 -2.29 11.42
C ASN A 87 -8.37 -2.28 12.13
N PRO A 88 -8.34 -2.39 13.47
CA PRO A 88 -7.12 -2.23 14.28
C PRO A 88 -6.03 -3.27 13.98
N GLU A 89 -6.40 -4.40 13.39
CA GLU A 89 -5.49 -5.45 12.93
C GLU A 89 -4.72 -5.03 11.67
N LYS A 90 -5.30 -4.20 10.79
CA LYS A 90 -4.73 -3.81 9.49
C LYS A 90 -3.63 -2.75 9.63
N ARG A 91 -2.48 -3.17 10.13
CA ARG A 91 -1.34 -2.29 10.48
C ARG A 91 -0.28 -2.18 9.39
N ALA A 92 -0.36 -2.95 8.31
CA ALA A 92 0.55 -2.86 7.18
C ALA A 92 -0.17 -2.38 5.92
N ALA A 93 0.55 -1.66 5.07
CA ALA A 93 0.04 -1.25 3.76
C ALA A 93 1.14 -1.13 2.72
N ILE A 94 0.80 -1.43 1.46
CA ILE A 94 1.67 -1.30 0.30
C ILE A 94 0.93 -0.59 -0.83
N ASN A 95 1.63 0.28 -1.57
CA ASN A 95 1.11 0.84 -2.80
C ASN A 95 1.74 0.16 -4.02
N ILE A 96 0.90 -0.20 -4.99
CA ILE A 96 1.30 -0.75 -6.27
C ILE A 96 0.63 0.05 -7.40
N LYS A 97 1.13 -0.15 -8.61
CA LYS A 97 0.60 0.43 -9.84
C LYS A 97 -0.89 0.12 -9.96
N GLY A 98 -1.68 1.14 -10.25
CA GLY A 98 -3.08 0.99 -10.58
C GLY A 98 -3.25 0.58 -12.03
N ASP A 99 -3.66 -0.66 -12.21
CA ASP A 99 -4.10 -1.17 -13.51
C ASP A 99 -5.59 -1.57 -13.42
N LYS A 100 -6.38 -1.24 -14.43
CA LYS A 100 -7.84 -1.46 -14.40
C LYS A 100 -8.20 -2.94 -14.46
N GLU A 101 -7.46 -3.72 -15.24
CA GLU A 101 -7.70 -5.15 -15.40
C GLU A 101 -7.32 -5.89 -14.12
N PHE A 102 -6.15 -5.57 -13.56
CA PHE A 102 -5.73 -6.12 -12.27
C PHE A 102 -6.64 -5.68 -11.12
N ALA A 103 -7.11 -4.42 -11.09
CA ALA A 103 -8.07 -3.97 -10.08
C ALA A 103 -9.39 -4.75 -10.17
N LYS A 104 -9.87 -5.05 -11.38
CA LYS A 104 -11.06 -5.89 -11.60
C LYS A 104 -10.83 -7.32 -11.11
N TYR A 105 -9.67 -7.89 -11.42
CA TYR A 105 -9.27 -9.21 -10.91
C TYR A 105 -9.25 -9.22 -9.38
N LEU A 106 -8.55 -8.27 -8.74
CA LEU A 106 -8.47 -8.17 -7.29
C LEU A 106 -9.84 -8.03 -6.63
N LYS A 107 -10.75 -7.24 -7.22
CA LYS A 107 -12.12 -7.06 -6.73
C LYS A 107 -12.92 -8.36 -6.69
N SER A 108 -12.59 -9.34 -7.52
CA SER A 108 -13.20 -10.68 -7.48
C SER A 108 -12.64 -11.58 -6.37
N LYS A 109 -11.45 -11.28 -5.85
CA LYS A 109 -10.70 -12.10 -4.88
C LYS A 109 -10.71 -11.53 -3.45
N ILE A 110 -10.73 -10.20 -3.32
CA ILE A 110 -10.60 -9.48 -2.04
C ILE A 110 -11.57 -8.31 -1.94
N LYS A 111 -11.72 -7.75 -0.73
CA LYS A 111 -12.56 -6.58 -0.47
C LYS A 111 -11.88 -5.30 -0.96
N LEU A 112 -11.99 -5.04 -2.26
CA LEU A 112 -11.45 -3.86 -2.92
C LEU A 112 -12.54 -2.81 -3.17
N VAL A 113 -12.28 -1.57 -2.76
CA VAL A 113 -13.12 -0.42 -3.05
C VAL A 113 -12.45 0.53 -4.02
N GLU A 114 -13.20 0.98 -5.02
CA GLU A 114 -12.76 1.94 -6.00
C GLU A 114 -13.12 3.37 -5.56
N ILE A 115 -12.16 4.28 -5.68
CA ILE A 115 -12.27 5.69 -5.31
C ILE A 115 -11.87 6.56 -6.52
N ASP A 116 -12.89 7.21 -7.09
CA ASP A 116 -12.75 8.22 -8.12
C ASP A 116 -12.27 9.54 -7.49
N ARG A 117 -11.04 9.92 -7.79
CA ARG A 117 -10.37 11.09 -7.24
C ARG A 117 -10.91 12.40 -7.81
N SER A 118 -11.65 12.39 -8.93
CA SER A 118 -12.32 13.58 -9.45
C SER A 118 -13.43 14.08 -8.51
N LYS A 119 -13.94 13.20 -7.64
CA LYS A 119 -14.97 13.50 -6.63
C LYS A 119 -14.38 13.99 -5.31
N GLU A 120 -13.07 14.13 -5.21
CA GLU A 120 -12.42 14.63 -4.01
C GLU A 120 -12.77 16.12 -3.78
N PRO A 121 -13.27 16.51 -2.59
CA PRO A 121 -13.60 17.91 -2.32
C PRO A 121 -12.38 18.82 -2.49
N LYS A 122 -12.59 20.00 -3.10
CA LYS A 122 -11.50 20.96 -3.41
C LYS A 122 -10.70 21.42 -2.19
N GLU A 123 -11.31 21.40 -1.01
CA GLU A 123 -10.66 21.77 0.25
C GLU A 123 -9.69 20.69 0.75
N VAL A 124 -9.98 19.42 0.43
CA VAL A 124 -9.16 18.25 0.75
C VAL A 124 -8.02 18.13 -0.27
N SER A 125 -8.31 18.33 -1.56
CA SER A 125 -7.33 18.15 -2.64
C SER A 125 -6.16 19.14 -2.60
N LYS A 126 -6.34 20.31 -1.95
CA LYS A 126 -5.27 21.30 -1.72
C LYS A 126 -4.24 20.85 -0.69
N LYS A 127 -4.51 19.80 0.10
CA LYS A 127 -3.61 19.27 1.12
C LYS A 127 -3.46 17.76 0.92
N GLU A 128 -2.34 17.34 0.32
CA GLU A 128 -1.98 15.93 0.09
C GLU A 128 -2.20 15.02 1.33
N ASN A 129 -1.97 15.56 2.54
CA ASN A 129 -2.19 14.86 3.80
C ASN A 129 -3.66 14.43 4.00
N LEU A 130 -4.61 15.28 3.61
CA LEU A 130 -6.04 15.04 3.78
C LEU A 130 -6.59 14.12 2.70
N SER A 131 -6.03 14.17 1.49
CA SER A 131 -6.43 13.30 0.37
C SER A 131 -6.33 11.82 0.72
N THR A 132 -5.23 11.41 1.34
CA THR A 132 -5.03 10.00 1.71
C THR A 132 -6.06 9.52 2.72
N GLN A 133 -6.30 10.31 3.78
CA GLN A 133 -7.27 9.95 4.82
C GLN A 133 -8.70 9.98 4.29
N TRP A 134 -9.03 10.94 3.41
CA TRP A 134 -10.33 10.99 2.75
C TRP A 134 -10.60 9.71 1.96
N LYS A 135 -9.65 9.24 1.14
CA LYS A 135 -9.82 7.99 0.37
C LYS A 135 -10.12 6.79 1.27
N VAL A 136 -9.40 6.66 2.38
CA VAL A 136 -9.62 5.56 3.34
C VAL A 136 -10.99 5.68 4.00
N ARG A 137 -11.40 6.87 4.45
CA ARG A 137 -12.74 7.09 5.01
C ARG A 137 -13.85 6.78 4.02
N GLU A 138 -13.74 7.26 2.79
CA GLU A 138 -14.74 7.00 1.75
C GLU A 138 -14.82 5.52 1.39
N ALA A 139 -13.69 4.82 1.41
CA ALA A 139 -13.68 3.38 1.20
C ALA A 139 -14.34 2.62 2.37
N LEU A 140 -14.01 2.98 3.61
CA LEU A 140 -14.57 2.37 4.81
C LEU A 140 -16.07 2.64 5.02
N LYS A 141 -16.61 3.72 4.43
CA LYS A 141 -18.06 3.94 4.36
C LYS A 141 -18.77 2.90 3.49
N LYS A 142 -18.09 2.38 2.46
CA LYS A 142 -18.66 1.43 1.49
C LYS A 142 -18.42 -0.02 1.90
N GLU A 143 -17.26 -0.32 2.48
CA GLU A 143 -16.88 -1.66 2.93
C GLU A 143 -16.12 -1.55 4.25
N LYS A 144 -16.67 -2.13 5.30
CA LYS A 144 -16.10 -2.03 6.65
C LYS A 144 -14.86 -2.89 6.80
N LYS A 145 -14.84 -4.08 6.18
CA LYS A 145 -13.71 -5.02 6.21
C LYS A 145 -12.83 -4.85 4.97
N LEU A 146 -12.24 -3.67 4.84
CA LEU A 146 -11.54 -3.23 3.64
C LEU A 146 -10.15 -3.89 3.52
N ASP A 147 -9.87 -4.51 2.36
CA ASP A 147 -8.55 -5.08 2.06
C ASP A 147 -7.72 -4.17 1.14
N ALA A 148 -8.36 -3.47 0.21
CA ALA A 148 -7.66 -2.65 -0.77
C ALA A 148 -8.48 -1.45 -1.27
N ILE A 149 -7.78 -0.41 -1.70
CA ILE A 149 -8.36 0.78 -2.34
C ILE A 149 -7.71 0.96 -3.70
N TYR A 150 -8.52 0.95 -4.77
CA TYR A 150 -8.09 1.40 -6.08
C TYR A 150 -8.47 2.86 -6.29
N SER A 151 -7.49 3.75 -6.41
CA SER A 151 -7.70 5.19 -6.59
C SER A 151 -7.40 5.59 -8.03
N PHE A 152 -8.36 6.19 -8.73
CA PHE A 152 -8.21 6.51 -10.15
C PHE A 152 -8.82 7.88 -10.54
N GLY A 153 -8.56 8.31 -11.78
CA GLY A 153 -9.32 9.40 -12.42
C GLY A 153 -8.89 10.82 -12.05
N ALA A 154 -7.71 11.00 -11.47
CA ALA A 154 -7.14 12.32 -11.22
C ALA A 154 -6.24 12.76 -12.40
N VAL A 155 -6.52 13.94 -12.97
CA VAL A 155 -5.72 14.51 -14.06
C VAL A 155 -4.25 14.66 -13.61
N GLY A 156 -3.33 14.11 -14.41
CA GLY A 156 -1.89 14.18 -14.15
C GLY A 156 -1.42 13.39 -12.93
N LYS A 157 -2.26 12.50 -12.37
CA LYS A 157 -1.86 11.62 -11.27
C LYS A 157 -2.07 10.17 -11.69
N GLU A 158 -1.05 9.36 -11.45
CA GLU A 158 -1.09 7.92 -11.68
C GLU A 158 -2.19 7.26 -10.83
N ASP A 159 -2.86 6.27 -11.42
CA ASP A 159 -3.80 5.40 -10.72
C ASP A 159 -3.01 4.47 -9.79
N ILE A 160 -3.49 4.26 -8.57
CA ILE A 160 -2.75 3.53 -7.52
C ILE A 160 -3.67 2.58 -6.79
N ILE A 161 -3.20 1.37 -6.53
CA ILE A 161 -3.84 0.43 -5.61
C ILE A 161 -3.07 0.46 -4.29
N VAL A 162 -3.77 0.66 -3.18
CA VAL A 162 -3.22 0.51 -1.83
C VAL A 162 -3.85 -0.71 -1.18
N LEU A 163 -3.05 -1.70 -0.80
CA LEU A 163 -3.52 -2.89 -0.10
C LEU A 163 -3.13 -2.84 1.37
N PHE A 164 -3.96 -3.44 2.22
CA PHE A 164 -3.82 -3.44 3.68
C PHE A 164 -3.79 -4.86 4.24
N GLY A 165 -2.96 -5.08 5.25
CA GLY A 165 -2.79 -6.38 5.90
C GLY A 165 -2.36 -6.24 7.35
N GLU A 166 -2.29 -7.37 8.04
CA GLU A 166 -1.95 -7.41 9.47
C GLU A 166 -0.47 -7.15 9.73
N ASP A 167 0.38 -7.70 8.87
CA ASP A 167 1.82 -7.48 8.83
C ASP A 167 2.31 -7.38 7.39
N ALA A 168 3.47 -6.74 7.20
CA ALA A 168 3.98 -6.43 5.87
C ALA A 168 4.40 -7.68 5.09
N TYR A 169 5.01 -8.66 5.76
CA TYR A 169 5.48 -9.89 5.14
C TYR A 169 4.33 -10.74 4.60
N SER A 170 3.32 -11.03 5.43
CA SER A 170 2.15 -11.82 5.01
C SER A 170 1.35 -11.11 3.92
N LEU A 171 1.22 -9.77 4.01
CA LEU A 171 0.57 -8.95 2.99
C LEU A 171 1.25 -9.11 1.62
N VAL A 172 2.57 -8.94 1.55
CA VAL A 172 3.31 -9.08 0.30
C VAL A 172 3.27 -10.50 -0.23
N LYS A 173 3.41 -11.52 0.63
CA LYS A 173 3.27 -12.91 0.20
C LYS A 173 1.92 -13.18 -0.48
N LYS A 174 0.83 -12.66 0.09
CA LYS A 174 -0.51 -12.75 -0.52
C LYS A 174 -0.60 -12.01 -1.85
N ILE A 175 0.01 -10.82 -1.95
CA ILE A 175 0.00 -10.03 -3.19
C ILE A 175 0.76 -10.74 -4.31
N LEU A 176 1.92 -11.33 -4.02
CA LEU A 176 2.69 -12.08 -5.01
C LEU A 176 1.90 -13.26 -5.58
N LEU A 177 1.21 -14.02 -4.72
CA LEU A 177 0.32 -15.09 -5.18
C LEU A 177 -0.80 -14.57 -6.08
N LEU A 178 -1.44 -13.45 -5.72
CA LEU A 178 -2.49 -12.84 -6.55
C LEU A 178 -1.96 -12.32 -7.89
N ILE A 179 -0.73 -11.80 -7.92
CA ILE A 179 -0.05 -11.38 -9.14
C ILE A 179 0.23 -12.59 -10.04
N GLU A 180 0.80 -13.65 -9.48
CA GLU A 180 1.10 -14.88 -10.22
C GLU A 180 -0.17 -15.52 -10.80
N GLU A 181 -1.25 -15.62 -10.00
CA GLU A 181 -2.55 -16.09 -10.48
C GLU A 181 -3.10 -15.21 -11.62
N ALA A 182 -3.11 -13.88 -11.43
CA ALA A 182 -3.63 -12.95 -12.45
C ALA A 182 -2.85 -13.03 -13.76
N GLU A 183 -1.53 -13.13 -13.70
CA GLU A 183 -0.67 -13.19 -14.88
C GLU A 183 -0.82 -14.52 -15.65
N ASN A 184 -1.27 -15.59 -14.99
CA ASN A 184 -1.68 -16.82 -15.67
C ASN A 184 -3.08 -16.70 -16.31
N ASP A 185 -3.99 -15.96 -15.69
CA ASP A 185 -5.35 -15.73 -16.20
C ASP A 185 -5.39 -14.73 -17.39
N PHE A 186 -4.39 -13.85 -17.50
CA PHE A 186 -4.27 -12.84 -18.57
C PHE A 186 -3.52 -13.34 -19.81
N GLN A 187 -2.93 -14.54 -19.76
CA GLN A 187 -2.30 -15.22 -20.90
C GLN A 187 -3.32 -15.95 -21.76
#